data_AF-A0A522AFG8-F1
#
_entry.id   AF-A0A522AFG8-F1
#
_cell.length_a   1.000
_cell.length_b   1.000
_cell.length_c   1.000
_cell.angle_alpha   90.00
_cell.angle_beta   90.00
_cell.angle_gamma   90.00
#
_symmetry.space_group_name_H-M   'P 1'
#
loop_
_entity.id
_entity.type
_entity.pdbx_description
1 polymer ?
#
loop_
_entity_poly.entity_id
_entity_poly.type
_entity_poly.pdbx_seq_one_letter_code
_entity_poly.pdbx_strand_id
1 'polypeptide(L)'
;MARRKTKEVWLNPCIFEWEAMVGSSIPNFAREWRRAHEIWSHAEKRLLSALTDEDRADVVSILRRVLNHRISRLRKLYLDKLPLLRMPSRAIEQLELVGVAKRGMVHKLLEIRNRIEYRDRKPPSTSACSELLEFVWYFLRSTDPLVSQVVKDFEVYKHSPRGNRTAYWFMLYFGPKTKWKAKIHGWVEPADISFTPVHGWLKVQAEMVKQLKDSEKLGLAQNVLDKELDKSEDEKLKDEDFYIAGKFDDEPSQLKFLCRFYFSNPNF
;
A
#
# COMPACT_ATOMS: atom_id res chain seq x y z
N MET A 1 19.12 -26.94 -21.76
CA MET A 1 18.80 -25.85 -20.80
C MET A 1 18.71 -26.45 -19.40
N ALA A 2 19.73 -26.26 -18.55
CA ALA A 2 19.67 -26.72 -17.17
C ALA A 2 18.72 -25.83 -16.35
N ARG A 3 17.69 -26.42 -15.72
CA ARG A 3 16.82 -25.71 -14.78
C ARG A 3 17.69 -25.22 -13.61
N ARG A 4 17.84 -23.90 -13.44
CA ARG A 4 18.39 -23.32 -12.20
C ARG A 4 17.54 -23.85 -11.04
N LYS A 5 18.14 -24.58 -10.10
CA LYS A 5 17.45 -24.99 -8.87
C LYS A 5 17.09 -23.72 -8.09
N THR A 6 15.80 -23.47 -7.93
CA THR A 6 15.29 -22.48 -6.98
C THR A 6 15.69 -22.92 -5.57
N LYS A 7 16.17 -21.99 -4.75
CA LYS A 7 16.45 -22.23 -3.34
C LYS A 7 15.37 -21.56 -2.51
N GLU A 8 14.91 -22.22 -1.46
CA GLU A 8 14.02 -21.60 -0.48
C GLU A 8 14.85 -20.80 0.52
N VAL A 9 14.44 -19.56 0.76
CA VAL A 9 15.00 -18.70 1.81
C VAL A 9 13.86 -17.99 2.54
N TRP A 10 14.14 -17.59 3.77
CA TRP A 10 13.21 -16.88 4.64
C TRP A 10 13.78 -15.49 4.92
N LEU A 11 12.97 -14.46 4.74
CA LEU A 11 13.33 -13.08 4.98
C LEU A 11 12.65 -12.54 6.25
N ASN A 12 13.41 -11.81 7.05
CA ASN A 12 12.89 -11.13 8.21
C ASN A 12 11.88 -10.05 7.79
N PRO A 13 10.63 -10.05 8.30
CA PRO A 13 9.63 -9.04 7.93
C PRO A 13 10.05 -7.61 8.28
N CYS A 14 10.96 -7.42 9.25
CA CYS A 14 11.47 -6.10 9.63
C CYS A 14 12.11 -5.32 8.47
N ILE A 15 12.57 -5.98 7.40
CA ILE A 15 13.08 -5.26 6.22
C ILE A 15 12.00 -4.40 5.55
N PHE A 16 10.71 -4.70 5.75
CA PHE A 16 9.60 -3.89 5.23
C PHE A 16 9.24 -2.68 6.13
N GLU A 17 9.94 -2.51 7.25
CA GLU A 17 9.84 -1.32 8.12
C GLU A 17 10.86 -0.23 7.72
N TRP A 18 11.76 -0.54 6.79
CA TRP A 18 12.69 0.39 6.16
C TRP A 18 11.95 1.48 5.36
N GLU A 19 12.63 2.57 5.00
CA GLU A 19 12.03 3.67 4.23
C GLU A 19 11.62 3.15 2.86
N ALA A 20 10.31 3.14 2.58
CA ALA A 20 9.77 2.78 1.28
C ALA A 20 9.43 4.02 0.46
N MET A 21 9.89 4.03 -0.79
CA MET A 21 9.51 4.99 -1.81
C MET A 21 8.86 4.26 -2.98
N VAL A 22 8.01 4.96 -3.72
CA VAL A 22 7.52 4.46 -4.99
C VAL A 22 8.66 4.52 -6.01
N GLY A 23 9.06 3.35 -6.54
CA GLY A 23 10.06 3.29 -7.62
C GLY A 23 9.42 3.67 -8.94
N SER A 24 8.32 3.00 -9.29
CA SER A 24 7.52 3.38 -10.46
C SER A 24 6.01 3.24 -10.26
N SER A 25 5.26 4.13 -10.92
CA SER A 25 3.80 4.12 -10.92
C SER A 25 3.24 4.33 -12.34
N ILE A 26 1.94 4.11 -12.48
CA ILE A 26 1.20 4.49 -13.69
C ILE A 26 0.22 5.58 -13.28
N PRO A 27 0.32 6.79 -13.85
CA PRO A 27 -0.68 7.81 -13.64
C PRO A 27 -2.03 7.32 -14.15
N ASN A 28 -3.04 7.46 -13.32
CA ASN A 28 -4.43 7.28 -13.69
C ASN A 28 -4.95 8.63 -14.20
N PHE A 29 -4.67 8.92 -15.47
CA PHE A 29 -5.09 10.18 -16.12
C PHE A 29 -6.61 10.37 -16.21
N ALA A 30 -7.39 9.35 -15.84
CA ALA A 30 -8.82 9.49 -15.70
C ALA A 30 -9.14 10.59 -14.68
N ARG A 31 -9.77 11.68 -15.15
CA ARG A 31 -10.34 12.76 -14.31
C ARG A 31 -11.34 12.24 -13.26
N GLU A 32 -11.68 10.96 -13.33
CA GLU A 32 -12.55 10.24 -12.40
C GLU A 32 -12.16 10.40 -10.93
N TRP A 33 -10.88 10.55 -10.57
CA TRP A 33 -10.54 10.77 -9.15
C TRP A 33 -11.04 12.12 -8.64
N ARG A 34 -11.06 13.16 -9.50
CA ARG A 34 -11.59 14.51 -9.22
C ARG A 34 -13.10 14.52 -9.10
N ARG A 35 -13.79 13.60 -9.79
CA ARG A 35 -15.26 13.55 -9.77
C ARG A 35 -15.83 13.40 -8.36
N ALA A 36 -15.16 12.64 -7.49
CA ALA A 36 -15.57 12.52 -6.09
C ALA A 36 -15.47 13.85 -5.33
N HIS A 37 -14.41 14.63 -5.58
CA HIS A 37 -14.23 15.98 -5.02
C HIS A 37 -15.23 16.99 -5.57
N GLU A 38 -15.59 16.92 -6.84
CA GLU A 38 -16.65 17.76 -7.44
C GLU A 38 -18.01 17.52 -6.77
N ILE A 39 -18.38 16.24 -6.57
CA ILE A 39 -19.62 15.86 -5.88
C ILE A 39 -19.57 16.31 -4.42
N TRP A 40 -18.41 16.18 -3.76
CA TRP A 40 -18.21 16.64 -2.39
C TRP A 40 -18.36 18.18 -2.28
N SER A 41 -17.75 18.95 -3.18
CA SER A 41 -17.89 20.42 -3.19
C SER A 41 -19.33 20.86 -3.44
N HIS A 42 -20.12 20.06 -4.18
CA HIS A 42 -21.55 20.31 -4.29
C HIS A 42 -22.29 20.13 -2.95
N ALA A 43 -21.94 19.10 -2.17
CA ALA A 43 -22.49 18.89 -0.83
C ALA A 43 -22.14 20.04 0.11
N GLU A 44 -20.88 20.51 0.07
CA GLU A 44 -20.40 21.66 0.85
C GLU A 44 -21.22 22.92 0.55
N LYS A 45 -21.37 23.27 -0.73
CA LYS A 45 -22.17 24.43 -1.16
C LYS A 45 -23.62 24.33 -0.70
N ARG A 46 -24.20 23.12 -0.75
CA ARG A 46 -25.58 22.88 -0.29
C ARG A 46 -25.73 23.03 1.21
N LEU A 47 -24.74 22.57 1.99
CA LEU A 47 -24.75 22.70 3.43
C LEU A 47 -24.68 24.18 3.89
N LEU A 48 -23.90 25.00 3.19
CA LEU A 48 -23.80 26.44 3.47
C LEU A 48 -25.13 27.18 3.29
N SER A 49 -26.01 26.68 2.43
CA SER A 49 -27.33 27.26 2.16
C SER A 49 -28.48 26.46 2.78
N ALA A 50 -28.21 25.45 3.61
CA ALA A 50 -29.22 24.53 4.12
C ALA A 50 -30.06 25.20 5.20
N LEU A 51 -31.35 25.36 4.95
CA LEU A 51 -32.30 26.01 5.86
C LEU A 51 -33.30 25.02 6.45
N THR A 52 -33.54 23.89 5.75
CA THR A 52 -34.53 22.91 6.18
C THR A 52 -33.92 21.56 6.52
N ASP A 53 -34.75 20.65 7.03
CA ASP A 53 -34.37 19.26 7.30
C ASP A 53 -34.09 18.54 5.97
N GLU A 54 -34.91 18.77 4.95
CA GLU A 54 -34.77 18.20 3.60
C GLU A 54 -33.43 18.56 2.97
N ASP A 55 -32.99 19.82 3.08
CA ASP A 55 -31.66 20.24 2.60
C ASP A 55 -30.53 19.43 3.24
N ARG A 56 -30.64 19.15 4.53
CA ARG A 56 -29.64 18.35 5.27
C ARG A 56 -29.70 16.88 4.89
N ALA A 57 -30.89 16.34 4.63
CA ALA A 57 -31.04 14.98 4.10
C ALA A 57 -30.40 14.84 2.70
N ASP A 58 -30.52 15.86 1.86
CA ASP A 58 -29.89 15.93 0.55
C ASP A 58 -28.35 15.97 0.67
N VAL A 59 -27.81 16.77 1.60
CA VAL A 59 -26.36 16.78 1.88
C VAL A 59 -25.85 15.37 2.21
N VAL A 60 -26.49 14.67 3.15
CA VAL A 60 -26.08 13.31 3.52
C VAL A 60 -26.17 12.36 2.31
N SER A 61 -27.22 12.49 1.50
CA SER A 61 -27.40 11.71 0.26
C SER A 61 -26.28 11.94 -0.76
N ILE A 62 -25.85 13.19 -0.94
CA ILE A 62 -24.71 13.55 -1.79
C ILE A 62 -23.42 12.94 -1.21
N LEU A 63 -23.18 13.04 0.10
CA LEU A 63 -22.01 12.44 0.76
C LEU A 63 -21.95 10.92 0.57
N ARG A 64 -23.07 10.21 0.70
CA ARG A 64 -23.14 8.78 0.37
C ARG A 64 -22.75 8.51 -1.08
N ARG A 65 -23.16 9.38 -2.03
CA ARG A 65 -22.78 9.27 -3.45
C ARG A 65 -21.27 9.46 -3.64
N VAL A 66 -20.65 10.41 -2.92
CA VAL A 66 -19.18 10.59 -2.90
C VAL A 66 -18.49 9.30 -2.48
N LEU A 67 -18.91 8.73 -1.35
CA LEU A 67 -18.34 7.49 -0.81
C LEU A 67 -18.47 6.32 -1.78
N ASN A 68 -19.67 6.09 -2.30
CA ASN A 68 -19.93 5.02 -3.26
C ASN A 68 -19.06 5.17 -4.52
N HIS A 69 -18.90 6.41 -5.00
CA HIS A 69 -18.04 6.69 -6.15
C HIS A 69 -16.57 6.32 -5.85
N ARG A 70 -16.01 6.81 -4.73
CA ARG A 70 -14.61 6.52 -4.35
C ARG A 70 -14.38 5.03 -4.09
N ILE A 71 -15.26 4.38 -3.32
CA ILE A 71 -15.16 2.96 -2.99
C ILE A 71 -15.27 2.10 -4.25
N SER A 72 -16.21 2.39 -5.16
CA SER A 72 -16.34 1.67 -6.43
C SER A 72 -15.07 1.76 -7.28
N ARG A 73 -14.42 2.94 -7.30
CA ARG A 73 -13.14 3.11 -8.01
C ARG A 73 -12.02 2.29 -7.37
N LEU A 74 -11.84 2.36 -6.06
CA LEU A 74 -10.85 1.55 -5.32
C LEU A 74 -11.07 0.06 -5.54
N ARG A 75 -12.34 -0.37 -5.55
CA ARG A 75 -12.74 -1.74 -5.81
C ARG A 75 -12.31 -2.22 -7.19
N LYS A 76 -12.61 -1.47 -8.25
CA LYS A 76 -12.21 -1.80 -9.63
C LYS A 76 -10.70 -1.79 -9.84
N LEU A 77 -10.00 -0.86 -9.20
CA LEU A 77 -8.55 -0.76 -9.32
C LEU A 77 -7.86 -1.93 -8.62
N TYR A 78 -8.27 -2.22 -7.38
CA TYR A 78 -7.58 -3.10 -6.47
C TYR A 78 -8.42 -4.27 -5.97
N LEU A 79 -9.51 -3.98 -5.24
CA LEU A 79 -10.14 -4.98 -4.36
C LEU A 79 -10.71 -6.19 -5.10
N ASP A 80 -11.32 -5.99 -6.27
CA ASP A 80 -11.85 -7.09 -7.09
C ASP A 80 -10.76 -8.03 -7.63
N LYS A 81 -9.49 -7.61 -7.58
CA LYS A 81 -8.35 -8.36 -8.10
C LYS A 81 -7.49 -8.98 -6.99
N LEU A 82 -7.78 -8.70 -5.72
CA LEU A 82 -6.96 -9.16 -4.60
C LEU A 82 -7.05 -10.69 -4.45
N PRO A 83 -5.93 -11.43 -4.35
CA PRO A 83 -5.94 -12.89 -4.18
C PRO A 83 -6.11 -13.32 -2.71
N LEU A 84 -6.80 -12.53 -1.89
CA LEU A 84 -6.95 -12.84 -0.47
C LEU A 84 -8.10 -13.83 -0.25
N LEU A 85 -7.81 -14.89 0.50
CA LEU A 85 -8.85 -15.80 0.99
C LEU A 85 -9.71 -15.10 2.04
N ARG A 86 -11.02 -15.40 2.04
CA ARG A 86 -12.00 -14.89 3.02
C ARG A 86 -12.12 -13.37 3.05
N MET A 87 -12.15 -12.74 1.88
CA MET A 87 -12.47 -11.30 1.77
C MET A 87 -13.89 -11.03 2.30
N PRO A 88 -14.09 -9.97 3.12
CA PRO A 88 -15.42 -9.51 3.49
C PRO A 88 -16.28 -9.23 2.25
N SER A 89 -17.60 -9.45 2.33
CA SER A 89 -18.50 -9.21 1.20
C SER A 89 -18.66 -7.72 0.90
N ARG A 90 -18.53 -6.86 1.91
CA ARG A 90 -18.70 -5.41 1.79
C ARG A 90 -17.36 -4.74 1.49
N ALA A 91 -17.33 -3.94 0.44
CA ALA A 91 -16.11 -3.23 0.02
C ALA A 91 -15.51 -2.33 1.12
N ILE A 92 -16.33 -1.73 2.00
CA ILE A 92 -15.82 -0.91 3.11
C ILE A 92 -15.02 -1.75 4.11
N GLU A 93 -15.48 -2.96 4.42
CA GLU A 93 -14.78 -3.89 5.32
C GLU A 93 -13.49 -4.43 4.67
N GLN A 94 -13.49 -4.58 3.34
CA GLN A 94 -12.28 -4.92 2.59
C GLN A 94 -11.21 -3.81 2.72
N LEU A 95 -11.59 -2.53 2.70
CA LEU A 95 -10.66 -1.41 2.89
C LEU A 95 -9.99 -1.44 4.27
N GLU A 96 -10.70 -1.88 5.32
CA GLU A 96 -10.11 -2.10 6.64
C GLU A 96 -9.13 -3.26 6.65
N LEU A 97 -9.52 -4.40 6.06
CA LEU A 97 -8.69 -5.60 6.03
C LEU A 97 -7.28 -5.32 5.46
N VAL A 98 -7.23 -4.53 4.39
CA VAL A 98 -5.99 -4.18 3.68
C VAL A 98 -5.29 -2.92 4.20
N GLY A 99 -5.89 -2.22 5.17
CA GLY A 99 -5.28 -1.06 5.83
C GLY A 99 -5.52 0.29 5.14
N VAL A 100 -6.34 0.37 4.09
CA VAL A 100 -6.69 1.64 3.42
C VAL A 100 -7.55 2.53 4.32
N ALA A 101 -8.45 1.94 5.10
CA ALA A 101 -9.30 2.66 6.05
C ALA A 101 -9.11 2.09 7.46
N LYS A 102 -8.81 2.94 8.44
CA LYS A 102 -8.77 2.49 9.85
C LYS A 102 -10.17 2.11 10.34
N ARG A 103 -10.27 1.24 11.34
CA ARG A 103 -11.55 0.77 11.92
C ARG A 103 -12.54 1.89 12.24
N GLY A 104 -12.07 2.96 12.88
CA GLY A 104 -12.91 4.13 13.21
C GLY A 104 -13.47 4.83 11.95
N MET A 105 -12.67 4.87 10.88
CA MET A 105 -13.11 5.41 9.59
C MET A 105 -14.19 4.52 8.98
N VAL A 106 -14.01 3.19 8.98
CA VAL A 106 -15.03 2.25 8.48
C VAL A 106 -16.34 2.36 9.23
N HIS A 107 -16.31 2.47 10.57
CA HIS A 107 -17.53 2.64 11.35
C HIS A 107 -18.31 3.90 10.93
N LYS A 108 -17.61 5.03 10.78
CA LYS A 108 -18.22 6.29 10.35
C LYS A 108 -18.74 6.24 8.91
N LEU A 109 -18.04 5.55 8.00
CA LEU A 109 -18.49 5.33 6.62
C LEU A 109 -19.79 4.50 6.57
N LEU A 110 -19.90 3.46 7.40
CA LEU A 110 -21.11 2.65 7.53
C LEU A 110 -22.26 3.46 8.14
N GLU A 111 -21.97 4.30 9.12
CA GLU A 111 -22.93 5.22 9.73
C GLU A 111 -23.56 6.15 8.68
N ILE A 112 -22.74 6.80 7.85
CA ILE A 112 -23.21 7.68 6.76
C ILE A 112 -24.12 6.93 5.80
N ARG A 113 -23.75 5.69 5.43
CA ARG A 113 -24.53 4.88 4.49
C ARG A 113 -25.90 4.53 5.07
N ASN A 114 -25.95 4.14 6.35
CA ASN A 114 -27.17 3.66 7.01
C ASN A 114 -28.15 4.80 7.36
N ARG A 115 -27.65 6.03 7.57
CA ARG A 115 -28.49 7.18 7.97
C ARG A 115 -29.56 7.58 6.94
N ILE A 116 -29.44 7.18 5.68
CA ILE A 116 -30.41 7.50 4.60
C ILE A 116 -31.46 6.39 4.41
N GLU A 117 -31.24 5.19 4.96
CA GLU A 117 -32.11 4.04 4.67
C GLU A 117 -33.48 4.10 5.38
N TYR A 118 -33.66 4.98 6.37
CA TYR A 118 -34.92 5.16 7.08
C TYR A 118 -35.62 6.45 6.65
N ARG A 119 -36.68 6.31 5.83
CA ARG A 119 -37.39 7.42 5.16
C ARG A 119 -38.05 8.45 6.08
N ASP A 120 -38.22 8.14 7.37
CA ASP A 120 -38.90 9.02 8.34
C ASP A 120 -37.97 9.47 9.50
N ARG A 121 -36.65 9.23 9.41
CA ARG A 121 -35.73 9.72 10.44
C ARG A 121 -35.36 11.18 10.20
N LYS A 122 -35.42 11.97 11.27
CA LYS A 122 -34.94 13.34 11.27
C LYS A 122 -33.46 13.38 10.82
N PRO A 123 -33.11 14.21 9.83
CA PRO A 123 -31.74 14.32 9.36
C PRO A 123 -30.81 14.86 10.47
N PRO A 124 -29.49 14.65 10.36
CA PRO A 124 -28.54 15.17 11.33
C PRO A 124 -28.67 16.70 11.48
N SER A 125 -28.22 17.23 12.61
CA SER A 125 -28.08 18.68 12.76
C SER A 125 -27.08 19.24 11.75
N THR A 126 -27.11 20.55 11.49
CA THR A 126 -26.14 21.21 10.60
C THR A 126 -24.70 20.94 11.03
N SER A 127 -24.41 21.02 12.33
CA SER A 127 -23.07 20.70 12.87
C SER A 127 -22.68 19.24 12.60
N ALA A 128 -23.59 18.28 12.79
CA ALA A 128 -23.31 16.89 12.45
C ALA A 128 -23.09 16.70 10.94
N CYS A 129 -23.84 17.41 10.08
CA CYS A 129 -23.59 17.39 8.63
C CYS A 129 -22.21 17.95 8.27
N SER A 130 -21.74 19.00 8.96
CA SER A 130 -20.38 19.54 8.77
C SER A 130 -19.31 18.52 9.16
N GLU A 131 -19.46 17.82 10.29
CA GLU A 131 -18.54 16.75 10.69
C GLU A 131 -18.49 15.63 9.63
N LEU A 132 -19.65 15.24 9.09
CA LEU A 132 -19.71 14.23 8.03
C LEU A 132 -19.01 14.72 6.75
N LEU A 133 -19.19 15.99 6.39
CA LEU A 133 -18.56 16.61 5.23
C LEU A 133 -17.02 16.57 5.34
N GLU A 134 -16.47 17.03 6.48
CA GLU A 134 -15.03 17.01 6.76
C GLU A 134 -14.48 15.59 6.77
N PHE A 135 -15.21 14.67 7.40
CA PHE A 135 -14.80 13.27 7.45
C PHE A 135 -14.72 12.64 6.04
N VAL A 136 -15.72 12.90 5.19
CA VAL A 136 -15.70 12.42 3.80
C VAL A 136 -14.56 13.06 3.01
N TRP A 137 -14.27 14.35 3.23
CA TRP A 137 -13.11 15.01 2.63
C TRP A 137 -11.80 14.34 3.01
N TYR A 138 -11.61 14.04 4.30
CA TYR A 138 -10.42 13.35 4.79
C TYR A 138 -10.29 11.95 4.17
N PHE A 139 -11.39 11.20 4.05
CA PHE A 139 -11.40 9.92 3.33
C PHE A 139 -11.00 10.07 1.86
N LEU A 140 -11.48 11.11 1.16
CA LEU A 140 -11.04 11.37 -0.21
C LEU A 140 -9.54 11.66 -0.26
N ARG A 141 -9.04 12.58 0.57
CA ARG A 141 -7.63 12.98 0.60
C ARG A 141 -6.69 11.81 0.90
N SER A 142 -7.03 10.99 1.89
CA SER A 142 -6.23 9.81 2.27
C SER A 142 -6.23 8.71 1.21
N THR A 143 -7.19 8.71 0.28
CA THR A 143 -7.30 7.70 -0.78
C THR A 143 -7.01 8.25 -2.18
N ASP A 144 -6.83 9.57 -2.33
CA ASP A 144 -6.48 10.23 -3.58
C ASP A 144 -5.26 9.59 -4.26
N PRO A 145 -4.17 9.27 -3.54
CA PRO A 145 -2.99 8.74 -4.21
C PRO A 145 -3.21 7.33 -4.79
N LEU A 146 -4.05 6.50 -4.14
CA LEU A 146 -4.42 5.17 -4.64
C LEU A 146 -5.27 5.23 -5.92
N VAL A 147 -6.05 6.29 -6.11
CA VAL A 147 -6.90 6.44 -7.30
C VAL A 147 -6.23 7.25 -8.40
N SER A 148 -5.31 8.15 -8.07
CA SER A 148 -4.60 9.00 -9.02
C SER A 148 -3.44 8.27 -9.69
N GLN A 149 -2.90 7.24 -9.07
CA GLN A 149 -1.85 6.40 -9.64
C GLN A 149 -1.92 4.96 -9.13
N VAL A 150 -1.39 4.03 -9.93
CA VAL A 150 -1.24 2.62 -9.55
C VAL A 150 0.24 2.31 -9.48
N VAL A 151 0.74 2.06 -8.27
CA VAL A 151 2.13 1.69 -8.02
C VAL A 151 2.43 0.31 -8.60
N LYS A 152 3.60 0.20 -9.24
CA LYS A 152 4.12 -1.05 -9.79
C LYS A 152 5.13 -1.69 -8.86
N ASP A 153 5.96 -0.84 -8.24
CA ASP A 153 7.06 -1.26 -7.41
C ASP A 153 7.44 -0.22 -6.36
N PHE A 154 8.04 -0.73 -5.29
CA PHE A 154 8.61 0.07 -4.22
C PHE A 154 10.12 -0.15 -4.18
N GLU A 155 10.86 0.93 -3.96
CA GLU A 155 12.26 0.87 -3.54
C GLU A 155 12.31 1.09 -2.04
N VAL A 156 12.94 0.17 -1.33
CA VAL A 156 12.95 0.13 0.13
C VAL A 156 14.39 0.20 0.61
N TYR A 157 14.72 1.17 1.46
CA TYR A 157 16.08 1.50 1.88
C TYR A 157 16.24 1.47 3.39
N LYS A 158 17.28 0.79 3.87
CA LYS A 158 17.65 0.88 5.29
C LYS A 158 18.42 2.16 5.56
N HIS A 159 18.05 2.86 6.63
CA HIS A 159 18.79 4.01 7.12
C HIS A 159 19.71 3.61 8.28
N SER A 160 20.87 4.25 8.36
CA SER A 160 21.74 4.17 9.53
C SER A 160 21.09 4.90 10.72
N PRO A 161 21.55 4.65 11.96
CA PRO A 161 21.08 5.40 13.13
C PRO A 161 21.25 6.93 13.02
N ARG A 162 22.11 7.39 12.11
CA ARG A 162 22.36 8.81 11.83
C ARG A 162 21.40 9.39 10.76
N GLY A 163 20.51 8.56 10.20
CA GLY A 163 19.52 8.95 9.20
C GLY A 163 19.98 8.86 7.75
N ASN A 164 21.23 8.47 7.48
CA ASN A 164 21.76 8.32 6.13
C ASN A 164 21.31 7.00 5.48
N ARG A 165 21.19 6.96 4.15
CA ARG A 165 20.93 5.70 3.44
C ARG A 165 22.14 4.79 3.46
N THR A 166 21.93 3.56 3.91
CA THR A 166 22.94 2.51 3.86
C THR A 166 23.07 1.92 2.45
N ALA A 167 23.89 0.89 2.31
CA ALA A 167 23.94 0.05 1.13
C ALA A 167 22.81 -0.99 1.01
N TYR A 168 22.05 -1.22 2.09
CA TYR A 168 20.96 -2.20 2.09
C TYR A 168 19.70 -1.60 1.50
N TRP A 169 19.18 -2.27 0.49
CA TRP A 169 17.96 -1.88 -0.19
C TRP A 169 17.32 -3.08 -0.86
N PHE A 170 16.02 -3.02 -1.13
CA PHE A 170 15.39 -3.93 -2.09
C PHE A 170 14.30 -3.23 -2.90
N MET A 171 14.08 -3.76 -4.09
CA MET A 171 12.93 -3.45 -4.92
C MET A 171 11.87 -4.53 -4.75
N LEU A 172 10.65 -4.12 -4.42
CA LEU A 172 9.48 -4.99 -4.36
C LEU A 172 8.55 -4.70 -5.54
N TYR A 173 8.39 -5.67 -6.45
CA TYR A 173 7.36 -5.61 -7.49
C TYR A 173 6.10 -6.32 -7.00
N PHE A 174 5.06 -5.55 -6.69
CA PHE A 174 3.81 -6.09 -6.17
C PHE A 174 2.64 -5.15 -6.44
N GLY A 175 1.50 -5.70 -6.88
CA GLY A 175 0.27 -4.92 -7.07
C GLY A 175 -0.59 -5.44 -8.23
N PRO A 176 -1.61 -4.69 -8.67
CA PRO A 176 -2.53 -5.10 -9.73
C PRO A 176 -1.84 -5.47 -11.05
N LYS A 177 -0.72 -4.81 -11.38
CA LYS A 177 0.02 -5.06 -12.62
C LYS A 177 0.80 -6.37 -12.61
N THR A 178 1.30 -6.79 -11.45
CA THR A 178 1.94 -8.10 -11.30
C THR A 178 0.92 -9.21 -11.05
N LYS A 179 -0.39 -8.91 -11.15
CA LYS A 179 -1.48 -9.80 -10.71
C LYS A 179 -1.28 -10.26 -9.26
N TRP A 180 -0.76 -9.35 -8.43
CA TRP A 180 -0.41 -9.61 -7.03
C TRP A 180 0.58 -10.76 -6.82
N LYS A 181 1.41 -11.07 -7.81
CA LYS A 181 2.56 -11.94 -7.65
C LYS A 181 3.75 -11.09 -7.25
N ALA A 182 4.28 -11.32 -6.06
CA ALA A 182 5.35 -10.50 -5.51
C ALA A 182 6.72 -11.00 -5.97
N LYS A 183 7.58 -10.06 -6.40
CA LYS A 183 8.99 -10.32 -6.66
C LYS A 183 9.84 -9.35 -5.86
N ILE A 184 11.01 -9.81 -5.45
CA ILE A 184 11.99 -9.01 -4.71
C ILE A 184 13.36 -9.16 -5.33
N HIS A 185 14.13 -8.07 -5.33
CA HIS A 185 15.58 -8.17 -5.44
C HIS A 185 16.28 -7.04 -4.69
N GLY A 186 17.46 -7.31 -4.15
CA GLY A 186 18.16 -6.32 -3.33
C GLY A 186 19.22 -6.92 -2.43
N TRP A 187 19.86 -6.05 -1.65
CA TRP A 187 20.85 -6.38 -0.63
C TRP A 187 20.23 -6.35 0.76
N VAL A 188 20.50 -7.40 1.53
CA VAL A 188 20.05 -7.57 2.92
C VAL A 188 21.21 -8.03 3.79
N GLU A 189 21.12 -7.71 5.09
CA GLU A 189 22.07 -8.18 6.08
C GLU A 189 21.92 -9.69 6.32
N PRO A 190 22.99 -10.38 6.77
CA PRO A 190 22.92 -11.78 7.18
C PRO A 190 21.86 -12.05 8.25
N ALA A 191 21.61 -11.06 9.12
CA ALA A 191 20.60 -11.14 10.17
C ALA A 191 19.15 -11.15 9.63
N ASP A 192 18.93 -10.71 8.38
CA ASP A 192 17.61 -10.58 7.77
C ASP A 192 17.28 -11.70 6.78
N ILE A 193 18.17 -12.69 6.61
CA ILE A 193 18.00 -13.84 5.73
C ILE A 193 18.33 -15.16 6.43
N SER A 194 17.52 -16.18 6.21
CA SER A 194 17.75 -17.54 6.69
C SER A 194 17.58 -18.54 5.56
N PHE A 195 18.47 -19.53 5.51
CA PHE A 195 18.37 -20.68 4.60
C PHE A 195 17.57 -21.85 5.21
N THR A 196 17.04 -21.65 6.40
CA THR A 196 16.15 -22.61 7.10
C THR A 196 14.85 -21.91 7.49
N PRO A 197 13.74 -22.66 7.62
CA PRO A 197 12.47 -22.08 8.04
C PRO A 197 12.57 -21.35 9.39
N VAL A 198 12.12 -20.10 9.41
CA VAL A 198 11.99 -19.30 10.65
C VAL A 198 10.53 -18.91 10.82
N HIS A 199 9.97 -19.18 11.99
CA HIS A 199 8.57 -18.86 12.28
C HIS A 199 8.31 -17.37 12.11
N GLY A 200 7.29 -17.01 11.32
CA GLY A 200 6.88 -15.62 11.10
C GLY A 200 7.68 -14.89 10.03
N TRP A 201 8.74 -15.49 9.49
CA TRP A 201 9.50 -14.92 8.38
C TRP A 201 8.86 -15.22 7.03
N LEU A 202 9.12 -14.35 6.07
CA LEU A 202 8.53 -14.43 4.73
C LEU A 202 9.35 -15.39 3.87
N LYS A 203 8.73 -16.47 3.42
CA LYS A 203 9.32 -17.40 2.48
C LYS A 203 9.44 -16.82 1.07
N VAL A 204 10.61 -16.99 0.46
CA VAL A 204 10.96 -16.57 -0.91
C VAL A 204 11.55 -17.75 -1.66
N GLN A 205 11.01 -18.01 -2.84
CA GLN A 205 11.59 -18.88 -3.86
C GLN A 205 12.68 -18.09 -4.58
N ALA A 206 13.91 -18.22 -4.08
CA ALA A 206 15.07 -17.50 -4.58
C ALA A 206 15.51 -18.09 -5.93
N GLU A 207 15.56 -17.23 -6.94
CA GLU A 207 16.17 -17.50 -8.25
C GLU A 207 17.67 -17.22 -8.21
N MET A 208 18.09 -16.32 -7.32
CA MET A 208 19.47 -15.96 -7.06
C MET A 208 19.65 -15.62 -5.58
N VAL A 209 20.68 -16.20 -4.98
CA VAL A 209 21.25 -15.75 -3.70
C VAL A 209 22.75 -15.74 -3.87
N LYS A 210 23.38 -14.60 -3.58
CA LYS A 210 24.83 -14.43 -3.67
C LYS A 210 25.33 -13.71 -2.44
N GLN A 211 26.43 -14.20 -1.89
CA GLN A 211 27.17 -13.47 -0.87
C GLN A 211 28.09 -12.45 -1.55
N LEU A 212 28.31 -11.27 -0.95
CA LEU A 212 29.08 -10.18 -1.59
C LEU A 212 30.48 -10.65 -2.01
N LYS A 213 31.19 -11.38 -1.13
CA LYS A 213 32.52 -11.95 -1.43
C LYS A 213 32.57 -12.83 -2.68
N ASP A 214 31.43 -13.43 -3.07
CA ASP A 214 31.31 -14.27 -4.26
C ASP A 214 30.87 -13.48 -5.51
N SER A 215 30.48 -12.21 -5.33
CA SER A 215 29.85 -11.36 -6.33
C SER A 215 30.84 -10.51 -7.16
N GLU A 216 32.05 -10.26 -6.64
CA GLU A 216 33.14 -9.56 -7.34
C GLU A 216 33.51 -10.23 -8.68
N LYS A 217 33.29 -11.55 -8.79
CA LYS A 217 33.55 -12.33 -10.02
C LYS A 217 32.51 -12.12 -11.14
N LEU A 218 31.42 -11.38 -10.89
CA LEU A 218 30.23 -11.36 -11.77
C LEU A 218 29.84 -9.96 -12.28
N GLY A 219 30.61 -8.91 -11.99
CA GLY A 219 30.38 -7.56 -12.51
C GLY A 219 29.09 -6.87 -12.03
N LEU A 220 28.37 -7.46 -11.07
CA LEU A 220 27.19 -6.88 -10.43
C LEU A 220 27.56 -5.82 -9.39
N ALA A 221 28.78 -5.88 -8.86
CA ALA A 221 29.25 -5.05 -7.77
C ALA A 221 29.69 -3.65 -8.25
N GLN A 222 30.18 -3.49 -9.49
CA GLN A 222 30.83 -2.24 -9.92
C GLN A 222 29.90 -1.01 -9.79
N ASN A 223 28.66 -1.09 -10.30
CA ASN A 223 27.70 0.03 -10.22
C ASN A 223 27.15 0.33 -8.81
N VAL A 224 27.29 -0.62 -7.88
CA VAL A 224 26.87 -0.47 -6.47
C VAL A 224 28.03 0.07 -5.65
N LEU A 225 29.22 -0.52 -5.81
CA LEU A 225 30.48 -0.11 -5.19
C LEU A 225 30.88 1.32 -5.60
N ASP A 226 30.71 1.70 -6.87
CA ASP A 226 31.04 3.06 -7.35
C ASP A 226 30.13 4.14 -6.73
N LYS A 227 28.92 3.78 -6.26
CA LYS A 227 28.00 4.66 -5.51
C LYS A 227 28.23 4.65 -3.99
N GLU A 228 29.13 3.79 -3.50
CA GLU A 228 29.43 3.59 -2.08
C GLU A 228 30.78 4.17 -1.65
N LEU A 229 31.57 4.69 -2.60
CA LEU A 229 32.89 5.26 -2.37
C LEU A 229 32.91 6.42 -1.34
N ASP A 230 31.84 7.23 -1.30
CA ASP A 230 31.70 8.38 -0.38
C ASP A 230 30.92 8.07 0.92
N LYS A 231 30.49 6.82 1.13
CA LYS A 231 29.72 6.43 2.32
C LYS A 231 30.63 6.08 3.50
N SER A 232 30.16 6.29 4.73
CA SER A 232 30.89 5.86 5.93
C SER A 232 30.97 4.32 6.01
N GLU A 233 31.92 3.75 6.77
CA GLU A 233 32.07 2.28 6.85
C GLU A 233 30.81 1.55 7.31
N ASP A 234 30.01 2.16 8.20
CA ASP A 234 28.72 1.63 8.66
C ASP A 234 27.63 1.62 7.56
N GLU A 235 27.89 2.24 6.42
CA GLU A 235 26.96 2.41 5.31
C GLU A 235 27.36 1.60 4.06
N LYS A 236 28.45 0.82 4.15
CA LYS A 236 28.96 -0.06 3.08
C LYS A 236 28.50 -1.51 3.24
N LEU A 237 28.44 -2.24 2.13
CA LEU A 237 28.25 -3.70 2.17
C LEU A 237 29.50 -4.39 2.75
N LYS A 238 29.27 -5.50 3.43
CA LYS A 238 30.26 -6.42 4.00
C LYS A 238 30.31 -7.71 3.20
N ASP A 239 31.45 -8.40 3.26
CA ASP A 239 31.69 -9.66 2.56
C ASP A 239 30.61 -10.70 2.84
N GLU A 240 30.06 -10.71 4.05
CA GLU A 240 29.03 -11.63 4.48
C GLU A 240 27.61 -11.32 3.98
N ASP A 241 27.36 -10.13 3.43
CA ASP A 241 26.03 -9.68 3.03
C ASP A 241 25.47 -10.42 1.83
N PHE A 242 24.15 -10.43 1.71
CA PHE A 242 23.45 -11.22 0.70
C PHE A 242 22.68 -10.36 -0.30
N TYR A 243 22.95 -10.58 -1.57
CA TYR A 243 22.05 -10.22 -2.65
C TYR A 243 21.03 -11.34 -2.85
N ILE A 244 19.75 -10.99 -2.82
CA ILE A 244 18.64 -11.89 -3.11
C ILE A 244 17.91 -11.42 -4.37
N ALA A 245 17.46 -12.34 -5.21
CA ALA A 245 16.42 -12.11 -6.19
C ALA A 245 15.49 -13.33 -6.24
N GLY A 246 14.18 -13.10 -6.16
CA GLY A 246 13.21 -14.20 -6.09
C GLY A 246 11.77 -13.76 -6.11
N LYS A 247 10.89 -14.73 -5.81
CA LYS A 247 9.44 -14.53 -5.73
C LYS A 247 8.94 -14.99 -4.36
N PHE A 248 7.99 -14.27 -3.78
CA PHE A 248 7.32 -14.76 -2.57
C PHE A 248 6.36 -15.90 -2.93
N ASP A 249 6.14 -16.81 -1.98
CA ASP A 249 5.11 -17.82 -2.10
C ASP A 249 3.71 -17.19 -1.99
N ASP A 250 2.72 -17.83 -2.59
CA ASP A 250 1.31 -17.38 -2.58
C ASP A 250 0.60 -17.75 -1.26
N GLU A 251 1.34 -17.87 -0.15
CA GLU A 251 0.77 -18.19 1.16
C GLU A 251 -0.18 -17.06 1.63
N PRO A 252 -1.41 -17.36 2.09
CA PRO A 252 -2.38 -16.33 2.45
C PRO A 252 -1.91 -15.33 3.51
N SER A 253 -1.08 -15.78 4.47
CA SER A 253 -0.51 -14.94 5.52
C SER A 253 0.47 -13.90 4.95
N GLN A 254 1.39 -14.35 4.09
CA GLN A 254 2.37 -13.51 3.39
C GLN A 254 1.68 -12.54 2.42
N LEU A 255 0.70 -13.03 1.65
CA LEU A 255 -0.03 -12.17 0.73
C LEU A 255 -0.78 -11.06 1.47
N LYS A 256 -1.41 -11.37 2.61
CA LYS A 256 -2.05 -10.36 3.46
C LYS A 256 -1.05 -9.34 3.99
N PHE A 257 0.14 -9.78 4.41
CA PHE A 257 1.23 -8.90 4.83
C PHE A 257 1.63 -7.95 3.70
N LEU A 258 1.91 -8.47 2.51
CA LEU A 258 2.33 -7.69 1.35
C LEU A 258 1.24 -6.72 0.87
N CYS A 259 -0.04 -7.12 0.92
CA CYS A 259 -1.17 -6.23 0.66
C CYS A 259 -1.18 -5.05 1.63
N ARG A 260 -1.00 -5.30 2.93
CA ARG A 260 -0.93 -4.21 3.92
C ARG A 260 0.23 -3.29 3.66
N PHE A 261 1.42 -3.83 3.36
CA PHE A 261 2.58 -3.01 2.97
C PHE A 261 2.26 -2.14 1.74
N TYR A 262 1.64 -2.69 0.70
CA TYR A 262 1.27 -1.95 -0.51
C TYR A 262 0.35 -0.75 -0.22
N PHE A 263 -0.63 -0.89 0.67
CA PHE A 263 -1.60 0.17 0.96
C PHE A 263 -1.19 1.12 2.09
N SER A 264 -0.22 0.73 2.94
CA SER A 264 0.17 1.51 4.12
C SER A 264 1.28 2.52 3.85
N ASN A 265 1.96 2.44 2.72
CA ASN A 265 3.05 3.35 2.38
C ASN A 265 2.51 4.61 1.68
N PRO A 266 2.46 5.77 2.37
CA PRO A 266 1.75 6.96 1.89
C PRO A 266 2.56 7.81 0.90
N ASN A 267 3.78 7.39 0.53
CA ASN A 267 4.66 8.09 -0.43
C ASN A 267 4.18 7.91 -1.89
N PHE A 268 2.88 8.05 -2.09
CA PHE A 268 2.25 8.25 -3.37
C PHE A 268 2.10 9.76 -3.63
#